data_AF-A0A6N8CV47-F1
#
_entry.id   AF-A0A6N8CV47-F1
#
_cell.length_a   1.000
_cell.length_b   1.000
_cell.length_c   1.000
_cell.angle_alpha   90.00
_cell.angle_beta   90.00
_cell.angle_gamma   90.00
#
_symmetry.space_group_name_H-M   'P 1'
#
loop_
_entity.id
_entity.type
_entity.pdbx_description
1 polymer ?
#
loop_
_entity_poly.entity_id
_entity_poly.type
_entity_poly.pdbx_seq_one_letter_code
_entity_poly.pdbx_strand_id
1 'polypeptide(L)' 'MAKRKKTLPQKNPLKKQFTVDQDKGIDACLDQMKKEGYAPVRRMEQPVFKEGEDGPEVIGQMITFEGRLIQKDEQ' A
#
# COMPACT_ATOMS: atom_id res chain seq x y z
N MET A 1 -3.26 -40.28 6.10
CA MET A 1 -2.30 -39.40 5.38
C MET A 1 -2.56 -37.94 5.77
N ALA A 2 -1.87 -37.41 6.78
CA ALA A 2 -2.06 -36.02 7.22
C ALA A 2 -1.22 -35.07 6.33
N LYS A 3 -1.90 -34.24 5.54
CA LYS A 3 -1.28 -33.20 4.72
C LYS A 3 -0.61 -32.19 5.65
N ARG A 4 0.71 -32.28 5.81
CA ARG A 4 1.54 -31.26 6.48
C ARG A 4 1.35 -29.93 5.74
N LYS A 5 0.61 -28.99 6.33
CA LYS A 5 0.55 -27.59 5.88
C LYS A 5 1.96 -27.03 6.01
N LYS A 6 2.66 -26.88 4.88
CA LYS A 6 3.95 -26.17 4.80
C LYS A 6 3.68 -24.71 5.15
N THR A 7 3.98 -24.29 6.36
CA THR A 7 4.04 -22.86 6.71
C THR A 7 5.32 -22.31 6.11
N LEU A 8 5.19 -21.56 5.01
CA LEU A 8 6.29 -20.80 4.43
C LEU A 8 6.78 -19.77 5.47
N PRO A 9 8.10 -19.59 5.66
CA PRO A 9 8.61 -18.53 6.53
C PRO A 9 8.17 -17.18 5.93
N GLN A 10 7.32 -16.45 6.66
CA GLN A 10 6.88 -15.11 6.29
C GLN A 10 8.07 -14.15 6.39
N LYS A 11 8.83 -14.05 5.30
CA LYS A 11 9.81 -12.98 5.12
C LYS A 11 9.03 -11.72 4.76
N ASN A 12 8.81 -10.84 5.73
CA ASN A 12 8.15 -9.56 5.47
C ASN A 12 8.92 -8.82 4.37
N PRO A 13 8.24 -8.36 3.30
CA PRO A 13 8.90 -7.69 2.22
C PRO A 13 9.48 -6.37 2.72
N LEU A 14 10.72 -6.08 2.33
CA LEU A 14 11.43 -4.83 2.66
C LEU A 14 10.69 -3.58 2.18
N LYS A 15 9.83 -3.72 1.18
CA LYS A 15 8.96 -2.66 0.65
C LYS A 15 7.54 -3.19 0.52
N LYS A 16 6.57 -2.35 0.84
CA LYS A 16 5.14 -2.66 0.73
C LYS A 16 4.41 -1.41 0.23
N GLN A 17 3.48 -1.60 -0.70
CA GLN A 17 2.65 -0.51 -1.21
C GLN A 17 1.34 -0.46 -0.41
N PHE A 18 0.92 0.75 -0.08
CA PHE A 18 -0.27 1.04 0.71
C PHE A 18 -1.13 2.00 -0.10
N THR A 19 -2.23 1.48 -0.62
CA THR A 19 -3.23 2.31 -1.30
C THR A 19 -4.06 3.03 -0.25
N VAL A 20 -4.21 4.35 -0.43
CA VAL A 20 -5.09 5.17 0.39
C VAL A 20 -6.51 4.87 -0.03
N ASP A 21 -7.32 4.44 0.93
CA ASP A 21 -8.75 4.33 0.73
C ASP A 21 -9.36 5.74 0.76
N GLN A 22 -10.21 6.04 -0.23
CA GLN A 22 -10.80 7.37 -0.37
C GLN A 22 -11.73 7.72 0.80
N ASP A 23 -12.28 6.72 1.48
CA ASP A 23 -13.15 6.87 2.65
C ASP A 23 -12.33 7.19 3.93
N LYS A 24 -11.18 6.52 4.10
CA LYS A 24 -10.36 6.63 5.31
C LYS A 24 -9.30 7.72 5.26
N GLY A 25 -8.92 8.18 4.06
CA GLY A 25 -7.94 9.25 3.88
C GLY A 25 -6.49 8.84 4.14
N ILE A 26 -5.60 9.81 3.95
CA ILE A 26 -4.14 9.62 3.96
C ILE A 26 -3.62 9.31 5.36
N ASP A 27 -4.19 9.94 6.40
CA ASP A 27 -3.77 9.77 7.79
C ASP A 27 -3.94 8.32 8.28
N ALA A 28 -5.08 7.70 7.99
CA ALA A 28 -5.34 6.30 8.32
C ALA A 28 -4.36 5.35 7.62
N CYS A 29 -4.02 5.65 6.36
CA CYS A 29 -3.02 4.90 5.61
C CYS A 29 -1.63 4.99 6.27
N LEU A 30 -1.21 6.20 6.66
CA LEU A 30 0.08 6.42 7.34
C LEU A 30 0.14 5.75 8.71
N ASP A 31 -0.96 5.78 9.47
CA ASP A 31 -1.06 5.09 10.76
C ASP A 31 -0.92 3.57 10.61
N GLN A 32 -1.57 2.98 9.58
CA GLN A 32 -1.41 1.56 9.28
C GLN A 32 0.04 1.21 8.92
N MET A 33 0.70 2.04 8.09
CA MET A 33 2.11 1.85 7.75
C MET A 33 2.99 1.83 9.00
N LYS A 34 2.78 2.80 9.90
CA LYS A 34 3.50 2.91 11.16
C LYS A 34 3.25 1.72 12.09
N LYS A 35 2.00 1.26 12.20
CA LYS A 35 1.62 0.06 12.97
C LYS A 35 2.29 -1.21 12.45
N GLU A 36 2.43 -1.34 11.13
CA GLU A 36 3.15 -2.45 10.50
C GLU A 36 4.69 -2.27 10.53
N GLY A 37 5.21 -1.14 11.01
CA GLY A 37 6.65 -0.86 11.06
C GLY A 37 7.26 -0.43 9.71
N TYR A 38 6.44 0.11 8.81
CA TYR A 38 6.86 0.67 7.53
C TYR A 38 6.93 2.20 7.61
N ALA A 39 8.00 2.80 7.09
CA ALA A 39 8.10 4.23 6.87
C ALA A 39 7.71 4.58 5.43
N PRO A 40 6.90 5.61 5.19
CA PRO A 40 6.62 6.09 3.84
C PRO A 40 7.90 6.64 3.20
N VAL A 41 8.29 6.08 2.06
CA VAL A 41 9.47 6.51 1.29
C VAL A 41 9.06 7.24 0.01
N ARG A 42 7.90 6.91 -0.57
CA ARG A 42 7.40 7.55 -1.79
C ARG A 42 5.88 7.65 -1.80
N ARG A 43 5.36 8.76 -2.31
CA ARG A 43 3.93 8.94 -2.64
C ARG A 43 3.77 8.88 -4.16
N MET A 44 2.79 8.11 -4.63
CA MET A 44 2.40 8.01 -6.03
C MET A 44 0.93 8.37 -6.14
N GLU A 45 0.60 9.26 -7.06
CA GLU A 45 -0.77 9.72 -7.30
C GLU A 45 -1.07 9.48 -8.77
N GLN A 46 -2.08 8.68 -9.05
CA GLN A 46 -2.48 8.34 -10.41
C GLN A 46 -3.94 8.74 -10.63
N PRO A 47 -4.26 9.49 -11.69
CA PRO A 47 -5.64 9.79 -12.03
C PRO A 47 -6.39 8.49 -12.39
N VAL A 48 -7.62 8.38 -11.90
CA VAL A 48 -8.52 7.28 -12.20
C VAL A 48 -9.47 7.73 -13.30
N PHE A 49 -9.41 7.03 -14.43
CA PHE A 49 -10.27 7.29 -15.58
C PHE A 49 -11.45 6.34 -15.57
N LYS A 50 -12.59 6.83 -16.03
CA LYS A 50 -13.77 6.04 -16.33
C LYS A 50 -14.18 6.32 -17.76
N GLU A 51 -14.62 5.28 -18.48
CA GLU A 51 -15.21 5.47 -19.80
C GLU A 51 -16.56 6.21 -19.64
N GLY A 52 -16.60 7.44 -20.13
CA GLY A 52 -17.81 8.26 -20.29
C GLY A 52 -18.34 8.21 -21.71
N GLU A 53 -19.48 8.86 -21.95
CA GLU A 53 -20.16 8.88 -23.27
C GLU A 53 -19.30 9.53 -24.37
N ASP A 54 -18.50 10.56 -24.02
CA ASP A 54 -17.68 11.33 -24.95
C ASP A 54 -16.17 10.99 -24.88
N GLY A 55 -15.77 10.03 -24.05
CA GLY A 55 -14.36 9.63 -23.87
C GLY A 55 -13.97 9.33 -22.43
N PRO A 56 -12.67 9.11 -22.15
CA PRO A 56 -12.19 8.83 -20.80
C PRO A 56 -12.29 10.08 -19.91
N GLU A 57 -13.16 10.05 -18.92
CA GLU A 57 -13.34 11.11 -17.93
C GLU A 57 -12.56 10.80 -16.66
N VAL A 58 -11.93 11.82 -16.07
CA VAL A 58 -11.21 11.69 -14.79
C VAL A 58 -12.21 11.75 -13.65
N ILE A 59 -12.44 10.62 -12.99
CA ILE A 59 -13.41 10.51 -11.88
C ILE A 59 -12.77 10.72 -10.51
N GLY A 60 -11.44 10.73 -10.44
CA GLY A 60 -10.72 10.89 -9.18
C GLY A 60 -9.25 10.58 -9.32
N GLN A 61 -8.61 10.34 -8.18
CA GLN A 61 -7.21 10.01 -8.08
C GLN A 61 -6.99 8.90 -7.06
N MET A 62 -6.16 7.94 -7.45
CA MET A 62 -5.70 6.88 -6.57
C MET A 62 -4.35 7.29 -6.01
N ILE A 63 -4.27 7.35 -4.68
CA ILE A 63 -3.03 7.67 -3.97
C ILE A 63 -2.47 6.37 -3.40
N THR A 64 -1.21 6.08 -3.69
CA THR A 64 -0.49 4.92 -3.18
C THR A 64 0.83 5.36 -2.55
N PHE A 65 1.08 4.93 -1.32
CA PHE A 65 2.32 5.13 -0.61
C PHE A 65 3.21 3.89 -0.70
N GLU A 66 4.46 4.04 -1.08
CA GLU A 66 5.48 3.02 -0.93
C GLU A 66 6.07 3.13 0.48
N GLY A 67 5.80 2.14 1.31
CA GLY A 67 6.42 1.96 2.61
C GLY A 67 7.66 1.09 2.50
N ARG A 68 8.74 1.47 3.18
CA ARG A 68 9.90 0.61 3.41
C ARG A 68 9.86 0.12 4.84
N LEU A 69 10.04 -1.19 5.02
CA LEU A 69 10.15 -1.80 6.33
C LEU A 69 11.35 -1.15 7.02
N ILE A 70 11.09 -0.53 8.17
CA ILE A 70 12.14 -0.01 9.02
C ILE A 70 12.69 -1.24 9.74
N GLN A 71 13.57 -1.98 9.06
CA GLN A 71 14.41 -2.93 9.78
C GLN A 71 15.16 -2.07 10.80
N LYS A 72 15.08 -2.44 12.08
CA LYS A 72 15.98 -1.93 13.10
C LYS A 72 17.39 -2.43 12.75
N ASP A 73 17.98 -1.87 11.71
CA ASP A 73 19.41 -1.82 11.54
C ASP A 73 19.76 -0.40 11.96
N GLU A 74 20.22 -0.32 13.19
CA GLU A 74 20.54 0.89 13.92
C GLU A 74 21.69 1.64 13.20
N GLN A 75 21.44 2.92 12.88
CA GLN A 75 22.36 4.04 12.61
C GLN A 75 23.42 3.91 11.50
#